data_AF-A0A2V8MIV8-F1
#
_entry.id   AF-A0A2V8MIV8-F1
#
_cell.length_a   1.000
_cell.length_b   1.000
_cell.length_c   1.000
_cell.angle_alpha   90.00
_cell.angle_beta   90.00
_cell.angle_gamma   90.00
#
_symmetry.space_group_name_H-M   'P 1'
#
loop_
_entity.id
_entity.type
_entity.pdbx_description
1 polymer ?
#
loop_
_entity_poly.entity_id
_entity_poly.type
_entity_poly.pdbx_seq_one_letter_code
_entity_poly.pdbx_strand_id
1 'polypeptide(L)'
;GIRWGSGLPRQFQYEHSQSRIGGSLWEYPMRYLENSPVFHAGSVHTPLLMINNDEDDAVPWYQGIEYFLALRRLGKEVYMFSYNGEKHGLRKRINQKDYTRRLQEFFDHFLKGAPAPEWMTKGIPYLQREKEKERYRVSDQDDQNP
;
A
#
# COMPACT_ATOMS: atom_id res chain seq x y z
N GLY A 1 -12.69 -11.79 -6.26
CA GLY A 1 -13.08 -10.45 -5.75
C GLY A 1 -13.91 -9.70 -6.78
N ILE A 2 -14.57 -8.63 -6.35
CA ILE A 2 -15.35 -7.70 -7.20
C ILE A 2 -14.57 -6.38 -7.29
N ARG A 3 -14.61 -5.73 -8.45
CA ARG A 3 -14.14 -4.36 -8.62
C ARG A 3 -15.29 -3.40 -8.24
N TRP A 4 -15.32 -2.92 -7.00
CA TRP A 4 -16.43 -2.11 -6.47
C TRP A 4 -16.79 -0.89 -7.33
N GLY A 5 -15.80 -0.23 -7.93
CA GLY A 5 -16.04 0.96 -8.75
C GLY A 5 -16.81 0.67 -10.04
N SER A 6 -16.71 -0.55 -10.59
CA SER A 6 -17.41 -0.92 -11.84
C SER A 6 -18.41 -2.06 -11.67
N GLY A 7 -18.48 -2.70 -10.50
CA GLY A 7 -19.29 -3.89 -10.22
C GLY A 7 -18.82 -5.18 -10.91
N LEU A 8 -17.69 -5.17 -11.62
CA LEU A 8 -17.26 -6.31 -12.41
C LEU A 8 -16.62 -7.41 -11.55
N PRO A 9 -16.91 -8.70 -11.82
CA PRO A 9 -16.14 -9.79 -11.25
C PRO A 9 -14.69 -9.73 -11.76
N ARG A 10 -13.73 -9.96 -10.86
CA ARG A 10 -12.30 -9.88 -11.21
C ARG A 10 -11.74 -11.15 -11.86
N GLN A 11 -12.55 -12.18 -12.11
CA GLN A 11 -12.12 -13.46 -12.69
C GLN A 11 -11.30 -13.27 -13.97
N PHE A 12 -11.81 -12.46 -14.92
CA PHE A 12 -11.10 -12.18 -16.18
C PHE A 12 -9.71 -11.53 -15.97
N GLN A 13 -9.51 -10.81 -14.87
CA GLN A 13 -8.21 -10.22 -14.54
C GLN A 13 -7.19 -11.27 -14.14
N TYR A 14 -7.64 -12.24 -13.35
CA TYR A 14 -6.80 -13.35 -12.91
C TYR A 14 -6.53 -14.32 -14.07
N GLU A 15 -7.58 -14.68 -14.80
CA GLU A 15 -7.53 -15.77 -15.76
C GLU A 15 -6.88 -15.35 -17.08
N HIS A 16 -7.12 -14.11 -17.56
CA HIS A 16 -6.76 -13.73 -18.94
C HIS A 16 -5.96 -12.44 -19.08
N SER A 17 -6.14 -11.42 -18.21
CA SER A 17 -5.55 -10.09 -18.44
C SER A 17 -4.34 -9.74 -17.57
N GLN A 18 -4.50 -9.18 -16.38
CA GLN A 18 -3.36 -8.68 -15.59
C GLN A 18 -2.49 -9.81 -15.04
N SER A 19 -3.10 -10.85 -14.46
CA SER A 19 -2.36 -11.95 -13.85
C SER A 19 -2.05 -13.09 -14.82
N ARG A 20 -2.91 -13.33 -15.84
CA ARG A 20 -2.73 -14.35 -16.89
C ARG A 20 -2.44 -15.75 -16.34
N ILE A 21 -3.15 -16.16 -15.29
CA ILE A 21 -3.01 -17.50 -14.67
C ILE A 21 -3.34 -18.63 -15.67
N GLY A 22 -4.19 -18.33 -16.67
CA GLY A 22 -4.44 -19.22 -17.82
C GLY A 22 -5.60 -20.20 -17.64
N GLY A 23 -6.40 -20.05 -16.58
CA GLY A 23 -7.62 -20.81 -16.33
C GLY A 23 -8.14 -20.53 -14.92
N SER A 24 -9.31 -21.06 -14.60
CA SER A 24 -10.00 -20.81 -13.33
C SER A 24 -9.29 -21.45 -12.14
N LEU A 25 -9.70 -21.02 -10.93
CA LEU A 25 -9.19 -21.58 -9.66
C LEU A 25 -9.41 -23.10 -9.56
N TRP A 26 -10.48 -23.61 -10.18
CA TRP A 26 -10.83 -25.02 -10.15
C TRP A 26 -9.99 -25.87 -11.11
N GLU A 27 -9.52 -25.26 -12.20
CA GLU A 27 -8.64 -25.93 -13.16
C GLU A 27 -7.19 -25.93 -12.70
N TYR A 28 -6.71 -24.79 -12.17
CA TYR A 28 -5.31 -24.60 -11.80
C TYR A 28 -5.11 -24.06 -10.37
N PRO A 29 -5.60 -24.76 -9.33
CA PRO A 29 -5.55 -24.25 -7.96
C PRO A 29 -4.13 -23.92 -7.48
N MET A 30 -3.14 -24.74 -7.88
CA MET A 30 -1.74 -24.51 -7.51
C MET A 30 -1.18 -23.22 -8.11
N ARG A 31 -1.57 -22.84 -9.34
CA ARG A 31 -1.09 -21.59 -9.93
C ARG A 31 -1.58 -20.36 -9.16
N TYR A 32 -2.80 -20.41 -8.61
CA TYR A 32 -3.31 -19.33 -7.77
C TYR A 32 -2.53 -19.22 -6.45
N LEU A 33 -2.15 -20.35 -5.85
CA LEU A 33 -1.31 -20.36 -4.63
C LEU A 33 0.10 -19.82 -4.92
N GLU A 34 0.75 -20.33 -5.97
CA GLU A 34 2.10 -19.93 -6.40
C GLU A 34 2.21 -18.45 -6.78
N ASN A 35 1.12 -17.86 -7.28
CA ASN A 35 1.06 -16.45 -7.66
C ASN A 35 0.46 -15.54 -6.56
N SER A 36 0.27 -16.04 -5.34
CA SER A 36 -0.30 -15.29 -4.23
C SER A 36 0.78 -14.85 -3.24
N PRO A 37 1.17 -13.55 -3.19
CA PRO A 37 2.31 -13.08 -2.40
C PRO A 37 2.21 -13.40 -0.90
N VAL A 38 1.00 -13.48 -0.35
CA VAL A 38 0.78 -13.77 1.08
C VAL A 38 1.37 -15.11 1.51
N PHE A 39 1.38 -16.12 0.64
CA PHE A 39 1.99 -17.42 0.93
C PHE A 39 3.53 -17.40 0.81
N HIS A 40 4.08 -16.35 0.21
CA HIS A 40 5.52 -16.16 0.02
C HIS A 40 6.11 -15.04 0.90
N ALA A 41 5.34 -14.53 1.88
CA ALA A 41 5.78 -13.45 2.78
C ALA A 41 7.09 -13.80 3.53
N GLY A 42 7.33 -15.09 3.80
CA GLY A 42 8.58 -15.58 4.43
C GLY A 42 9.84 -15.33 3.61
N SER A 43 9.71 -15.28 2.28
CA SER A 43 10.81 -15.08 1.33
C SER A 43 11.18 -13.61 1.14
N VAL A 44 10.48 -12.67 1.78
CA VAL A 44 10.83 -11.25 1.72
C VAL A 44 12.03 -10.98 2.64
N HIS A 45 13.09 -10.40 2.08
CA HIS A 45 14.31 -10.02 2.83
C HIS A 45 14.65 -8.53 2.70
N THR A 46 13.95 -7.82 1.82
CA THR A 46 14.15 -6.38 1.58
C THR A 46 13.06 -5.57 2.29
N PRO A 47 13.39 -4.41 2.89
CA PRO A 47 12.38 -3.50 3.43
C PRO A 47 11.30 -3.15 2.40
N LEU A 48 10.04 -3.13 2.82
CA LEU A 48 8.91 -2.83 1.94
C LEU A 48 8.13 -1.59 2.38
N LEU A 49 7.78 -0.74 1.40
CA LEU A 49 6.84 0.36 1.54
C LEU A 49 5.56 0.04 0.74
N MET A 50 4.43 -0.05 1.42
CA MET A 50 3.14 -0.38 0.83
C MET A 50 2.17 0.79 0.91
N ILE A 51 1.26 0.88 -0.06
CA ILE A 51 0.12 1.79 -0.04
C ILE A 51 -1.16 1.05 -0.40
N ASN A 52 -2.15 1.08 0.48
CA ASN A 52 -3.51 0.62 0.19
C ASN A 52 -4.49 1.50 0.95
N ASN A 53 -5.42 2.12 0.23
CA ASN A 53 -6.40 3.03 0.82
C ASN A 53 -7.69 2.29 1.19
N ASP A 54 -8.41 2.80 2.18
CA ASP A 54 -9.58 2.15 2.75
C ASP A 54 -10.84 2.22 1.88
N GLU A 55 -10.91 3.17 0.93
CA GLU A 55 -11.95 3.26 -0.10
C GLU A 55 -11.47 2.78 -1.49
N ASP A 56 -10.44 1.92 -1.55
CA ASP A 56 -10.01 1.32 -2.81
C ASP A 56 -11.15 0.52 -3.48
N ASP A 57 -11.58 1.04 -4.62
CA ASP A 57 -12.71 0.54 -5.39
C ASP A 57 -12.31 -0.50 -6.45
N ALA A 58 -11.02 -0.83 -6.56
CA ALA A 58 -10.50 -1.82 -7.49
C ALA A 58 -9.87 -3.05 -6.81
N VAL A 59 -9.13 -2.84 -5.73
CA VAL A 59 -8.49 -3.90 -4.94
C VAL A 59 -8.97 -3.81 -3.50
N PRO A 60 -9.62 -4.85 -2.94
CA PRO A 60 -10.08 -4.81 -1.56
C PRO A 60 -8.94 -4.49 -0.58
N TRP A 61 -9.13 -3.45 0.23
CA TRP A 61 -8.15 -2.95 1.20
C TRP A 61 -7.58 -4.06 2.12
N TYR A 62 -8.43 -5.01 2.50
CA TYR A 62 -8.06 -6.16 3.33
C TYR A 62 -6.93 -7.01 2.76
N GLN A 63 -6.75 -7.09 1.43
CA GLN A 63 -5.62 -7.80 0.82
C GLN A 63 -4.27 -7.17 1.20
N GLY A 64 -4.23 -5.83 1.28
CA GLY A 64 -3.06 -5.10 1.75
C GLY A 64 -2.79 -5.34 3.23
N ILE A 65 -3.85 -5.33 4.06
CA ILE A 65 -3.77 -5.60 5.50
C ILE A 65 -3.25 -7.03 5.74
N GLU A 66 -3.82 -8.03 5.06
CA GLU A 66 -3.43 -9.44 5.20
C GLU A 66 -1.93 -9.63 4.92
N TYR A 67 -1.43 -9.05 3.83
CA TYR A 67 -0.02 -9.15 3.48
C TYR A 67 0.88 -8.38 4.45
N PHE A 68 0.50 -7.15 4.83
CA PHE A 68 1.23 -6.35 5.82
C PHE A 68 1.34 -7.10 7.16
N LEU A 69 0.23 -7.65 7.68
CA LEU A 69 0.23 -8.39 8.94
C LEU A 69 1.01 -9.71 8.84
N ALA A 70 0.99 -10.40 7.69
CA ALA A 70 1.82 -11.58 7.46
C ALA A 70 3.31 -11.24 7.56
N LEU A 71 3.75 -10.16 6.91
CA LEU A 71 5.13 -9.67 6.97
C LEU A 71 5.52 -9.25 8.40
N ARG A 72 4.66 -8.49 9.10
CA ARG A 72 4.90 -8.07 10.48
C ARG A 72 5.00 -9.27 11.44
N ARG A 73 4.14 -10.29 11.27
CA ARG A 73 4.19 -11.54 12.06
C ARG A 73 5.51 -12.28 11.88
N LEU A 74 6.13 -12.18 10.71
CA LEU A 74 7.42 -12.79 10.38
C LEU A 74 8.62 -11.90 10.70
N GLY A 75 8.41 -10.80 11.43
CA GLY A 75 9.46 -9.86 11.82
C GLY A 75 10.09 -9.11 10.65
N LYS A 76 9.42 -9.05 9.49
CA LYS A 76 9.92 -8.35 8.31
C LYS A 76 9.80 -6.84 8.50
N GLU A 77 10.76 -6.10 7.95
CA GLU A 77 10.71 -4.65 7.89
C GLU A 77 9.73 -4.20 6.81
N VAL A 78 8.59 -3.66 7.24
CA VAL A 78 7.50 -3.26 6.35
C VAL A 78 6.74 -2.08 6.93
N TYR A 79 6.35 -1.18 6.05
CA TYR A 79 5.58 0.01 6.32
C TYR A 79 4.36 0.05 5.40
N MET A 80 3.19 0.44 5.92
CA MET A 80 1.95 0.53 5.13
C MET A 80 1.29 1.89 5.35
N PHE A 81 1.04 2.58 4.25
CA PHE A 81 0.24 3.80 4.23
C PHE A 81 -1.18 3.51 3.76
N SER A 82 -2.14 4.17 4.43
CA SER A 82 -3.55 4.19 4.07
C SER A 82 -4.05 5.62 4.16
N TYR A 83 -4.49 6.18 3.05
CA TYR A 83 -5.08 7.52 2.99
C TYR A 83 -6.60 7.40 2.99
N ASN A 84 -7.22 7.88 4.06
CA ASN A 84 -8.65 7.69 4.24
C ASN A 84 -9.49 8.42 3.19
N GLY A 85 -10.47 7.70 2.65
CA GLY A 85 -11.35 8.20 1.61
C GLY A 85 -10.65 8.40 0.25
N GLU A 86 -9.43 7.89 0.09
CA GLU A 86 -8.80 7.78 -1.23
C GLU A 86 -9.17 6.44 -1.86
N LYS A 87 -9.34 6.45 -3.18
CA LYS A 87 -9.67 5.25 -3.96
C LYS A 87 -8.41 4.47 -4.32
N HIS A 88 -8.46 3.73 -5.43
CA HIS A 88 -7.34 2.93 -5.93
C HIS A 88 -6.03 3.70 -6.17
N GLY A 89 -6.11 5.01 -6.42
CA GLY A 89 -4.95 5.89 -6.50
C GLY A 89 -5.23 7.21 -5.80
N LEU A 90 -4.17 7.85 -5.28
CA LEU A 90 -4.28 9.13 -4.60
C LEU A 90 -4.76 10.23 -5.55
N ARG A 91 -5.85 10.91 -5.19
CA ARG A 91 -6.46 12.00 -5.96
C ARG A 91 -6.24 13.36 -5.31
N LYS A 92 -6.29 13.45 -3.98
CA LYS A 92 -6.07 14.72 -3.29
C LYS A 92 -4.59 15.07 -3.38
N ARG A 93 -4.28 16.27 -3.89
CA ARG A 93 -2.89 16.76 -4.06
C ARG A 93 -2.08 16.69 -2.77
N ILE A 94 -2.71 16.98 -1.64
CA ILE A 94 -2.05 16.88 -0.33
C ILE A 94 -1.57 15.46 -0.01
N ASN A 95 -2.37 14.44 -0.33
CA ASN A 95 -2.01 13.05 -0.10
C ASN A 95 -0.90 12.61 -1.06
N GLN A 96 -0.96 13.06 -2.32
CA GLN A 96 0.11 12.81 -3.30
C GLN A 96 1.44 13.40 -2.86
N LYS A 97 1.46 14.66 -2.40
CA LYS A 97 2.64 15.33 -1.84
C LYS A 97 3.21 14.57 -0.64
N ASP A 98 2.35 14.27 0.34
CA ASP A 98 2.76 13.53 1.55
C ASP A 98 3.36 12.17 1.21
N TYR A 99 2.69 11.39 0.35
CA TYR A 99 3.21 10.08 -0.07
C TYR A 99 4.53 10.19 -0.83
N THR A 100 4.67 11.19 -1.70
CA THR A 100 5.90 11.42 -2.47
C THR A 100 7.07 11.75 -1.54
N ARG A 101 6.85 12.61 -0.54
CA ARG A 101 7.85 12.92 0.48
C ARG A 101 8.27 11.67 1.25
N ARG A 102 7.31 10.88 1.73
CA ARG A 102 7.59 9.65 2.50
C ARG A 102 8.27 8.57 1.67
N LEU A 103 7.92 8.47 0.39
CA LEU A 103 8.59 7.58 -0.55
C LEU A 103 10.06 8.01 -0.75
N GLN A 104 10.30 9.31 -0.89
CA GLN A 104 11.67 9.85 -0.95
C GLN A 104 12.43 9.56 0.34
N GLU A 105 11.87 9.86 1.51
CA GLU A 105 12.48 9.57 2.82
C GLU A 105 12.80 8.08 2.98
N PHE A 106 11.93 7.21 2.48
CA PHE A 106 12.15 5.76 2.46
C PHE A 106 13.40 5.39 1.65
N PHE A 107 13.51 5.88 0.42
CA PHE A 107 14.68 5.61 -0.40
C PHE A 107 15.94 6.29 0.12
N ASP A 108 15.85 7.52 0.64
CA ASP A 108 16.99 8.23 1.20
C ASP A 108 17.56 7.47 2.41
N HIS A 109 16.70 6.88 3.25
CA HIS A 109 17.15 6.03 4.36
C HIS A 109 17.86 4.77 3.87
N PHE A 110 17.19 3.96 3.04
CA PHE A 110 17.71 2.64 2.65
C PHE A 110 18.77 2.66 1.55
N LEU A 111 18.82 3.69 0.71
CA LEU A 111 19.72 3.76 -0.44
C LEU A 111 20.79 4.86 -0.34
N LYS A 112 20.61 5.86 0.53
CA LYS A 112 21.56 6.97 0.68
C LYS A 112 22.13 7.15 2.09
N GLY A 113 21.73 6.31 3.05
CA GLY A 113 22.22 6.38 4.42
C GLY A 113 21.71 7.57 5.22
N ALA A 114 20.60 8.19 4.79
CA ALA A 114 19.93 9.21 5.60
C ALA A 114 19.40 8.58 6.91
N PRO A 115 19.26 9.35 8.00
CA PRO A 115 18.65 8.83 9.23
C PRO A 115 17.21 8.38 8.98
N ALA A 116 16.78 7.35 9.72
CA ALA A 116 15.40 6.88 9.63
C ALA A 116 14.42 8.00 10.07
N PRO A 117 13.43 8.38 9.24
CA PRO A 117 12.44 9.37 9.63
C PRO A 117 11.59 8.90 10.81
N GLU A 118 11.02 9.84 11.57
CA GLU A 118 10.28 9.56 12.80
C GLU A 118 9.13 8.55 12.60
N TRP A 119 8.43 8.65 11.47
CA TRP A 119 7.30 7.77 11.16
C TRP A 119 7.71 6.30 10.97
N MET A 120 8.96 6.02 10.60
CA MET A 120 9.45 4.64 10.50
C MET A 120 9.69 4.02 11.88
N THR A 121 10.23 4.80 12.81
CA THR A 121 10.69 4.28 14.10
C THR A 121 9.59 4.21 15.15
N LYS A 122 8.68 5.20 15.16
CA LYS A 122 7.59 5.26 16.14
C LYS A 122 6.28 4.62 15.63
N GLY A 123 6.13 4.55 14.31
CA GLY A 123 4.85 4.22 13.68
C GLY A 123 3.79 5.29 13.93
N ILE A 124 2.72 5.27 13.14
CA ILE A 124 1.57 6.16 13.32
C ILE A 124 0.33 5.28 13.45
N PRO A 125 -0.33 5.24 14.62
CA PRO A 125 -1.55 4.47 14.78
C PRO A 125 -2.61 4.89 13.75
N TYR A 126 -3.39 3.93 13.23
CA TYR A 126 -4.44 4.16 12.22
C TYR A 126 -5.36 5.34 12.63
N LEU A 127 -5.80 5.38 13.90
CA LEU A 127 -6.69 6.42 14.41
C LEU A 127 -6.04 7.81 14.56
N GLN A 128 -4.71 7.91 14.53
CA GLN A 128 -3.97 9.16 14.75
C GLN A 128 -3.42 9.79 13.47
N ARG A 129 -3.58 9.13 12.30
CA ARG A 129 -2.96 9.55 11.04
C ARG A 129 -3.36 10.94 10.57
N GLU A 130 -4.64 11.31 10.70
CA GLU A 130 -5.14 12.56 10.10
C GLU A 130 -4.59 13.76 10.88
N LYS A 131 -4.50 13.61 12.20
CA LYS A 131 -3.84 14.57 13.09
C LYS A 131 -2.33 14.67 12.82
N GLU A 132 -1.67 13.57 12.47
CA GLU A 132 -0.26 13.60 12.11
C GLU A 132 -0.02 14.41 10.82
N LYS A 133 -0.88 14.25 9.82
CA LYS A 133 -0.81 14.99 8.55
C LYS A 133 -1.01 16.50 8.71
N GLU A 134 -1.72 16.95 9.76
CA GLU A 134 -1.89 18.38 10.04
C GLU A 134 -0.56 19.11 10.24
N ARG A 135 0.47 18.43 10.77
CA ARG A 135 1.82 19.01 10.93
C ARG A 135 2.43 19.45 9.60
N TYR A 136 2.07 18.76 8.53
CA TYR A 136 2.57 19.00 7.17
C TYR A 136 1.60 19.84 6.32
N ARG A 137 0.42 20.20 6.86
CA ARG A 137 -0.51 21.14 6.21
C ARG A 137 -0.03 22.58 6.33
N VAL A 138 0.60 22.92 7.45
CA VAL A 138 1.03 24.30 7.74
C VAL A 138 2.14 24.75 6.79
N SER A 139 3.10 23.87 6.46
CA SER A 139 4.17 24.18 5.50
C SER A 139 3.69 24.40 4.06
N ASP A 140 2.49 23.92 3.71
CA ASP A 140 1.92 24.02 2.37
C ASP A 140 1.08 25.30 2.16
N GLN A 141 0.75 26.03 3.23
CA GLN A 141 0.07 27.33 3.15
C GLN A 141 1.05 28.48 2.86
N ASP A 142 2.30 28.37 3.31
CA ASP A 142 3.36 29.35 3.01
C ASP A 142 3.78 29.33 1.54
N ASP A 143 3.64 28.18 0.86
CA ASP A 143 3.89 28.01 -0.58
C ASP A 143 2.75 28.54 -1.49
N GLN A 144 1.65 29.06 -0.92
CA GLN A 144 0.51 29.60 -1.66
C GLN A 144 0.39 31.12 -1.61
N ASN A 145 1.32 31.82 -0.96
CA ASN A 145 1.40 33.28 -1.01
C ASN A 145 2.48 33.68 -2.03
N PRO A 146 2.12 34.25 -3.20
CA PRO A 146 3.10 34.76 -4.17
C PRO A 146 3.87 35.96 -3.65
#